data_AF-X5Z0Q8-F1
#
_entry.id   AF-X5Z0Q8-F1
#
_cell.length_a   1.000
_cell.length_b   1.000
_cell.length_c   1.000
_cell.angle_alpha   90.00
_cell.angle_beta   90.00
_cell.angle_gamma   90.00
#
_symmetry.space_group_name_H-M   'P 1'
#
loop_
_entity.id
_entity.type
_entity.pdbx_description
1 polymer ?
#
loop_
_entity_poly.entity_id
_entity_poly.type
_entity_poly.pdbx_seq_one_letter_code
_entity_poly.pdbx_strand_id
1 'polypeptide(L)'
;MGLSDFTHAPHLKVTIAGVTFDYLLYHFRLAYSGFEHAEIVEGGESFSALTSGLQNALWSLGGAPRDHRTDSLSAAFRNLNADTAQDMTDRYEALCAHYGMKASRNNRAASPTRTARSKDPMAI
;
A
#
# COMPACT_ATOMS: atom_id res chain seq x y z
N MET A 1 -0.96 -14.50 -1.33
CA MET A 1 -1.42 -13.11 -1.18
C MET A 1 -0.19 -12.22 -1.23
N GLY A 2 -0.13 -11.36 -2.25
CA GLY A 2 0.80 -10.24 -2.31
C GLY A 2 0.17 -9.01 -1.65
N LEU A 3 0.97 -8.29 -0.88
CA LEU A 3 0.60 -7.07 -0.19
C LEU A 3 1.54 -5.97 -0.63
N SER A 4 1.02 -4.79 -0.95
CA SER A 4 1.88 -3.63 -1.19
C SER A 4 1.36 -2.37 -0.53
N ASP A 5 2.29 -1.54 -0.08
CA ASP A 5 2.02 -0.22 0.48
C ASP A 5 3.12 0.79 0.10
N PHE A 6 2.85 2.07 0.27
CA PHE A 6 3.87 3.12 0.26
C PHE A 6 4.22 3.50 1.70
N THR A 7 5.50 3.70 1.96
CA THR A 7 5.97 4.07 3.30
C THR A 7 6.89 5.27 3.21
N HIS A 8 6.49 6.35 3.90
CA HIS A 8 7.39 7.45 4.23
C HIS A 8 8.18 7.11 5.50
N ALA A 9 9.51 7.18 5.42
CA ALA A 9 10.40 6.89 6.54
C ALA A 9 11.39 8.04 6.83
N PRO A 10 10.92 9.28 7.09
CA PRO A 10 11.79 10.45 7.27
C PRO A 10 12.78 10.29 8.43
N HIS A 11 12.47 9.43 9.40
CA HIS A 11 13.31 9.17 10.56
C HIS A 11 14.63 8.45 10.23
N LEU A 12 14.75 7.76 9.09
CA LEU A 12 16.02 7.12 8.71
C LEU A 12 17.07 8.14 8.24
N LYS A 13 16.68 9.40 7.97
CA LYS A 13 17.59 10.52 7.63
C LYS A 13 18.59 10.17 6.52
N VAL A 14 18.11 9.54 5.45
CA VAL A 14 18.95 9.20 4.29
C VAL A 14 19.51 10.48 3.67
N THR A 15 20.79 10.48 3.29
CA THR A 15 21.43 11.60 2.61
C THR A 15 22.06 11.16 1.30
N ILE A 16 22.00 12.03 0.28
CA ILE A 16 22.69 11.86 -1.01
C ILE A 16 23.60 13.07 -1.17
N ALA A 17 24.91 12.83 -1.38
CA ALA A 17 25.92 13.88 -1.46
C ALA A 17 25.90 14.87 -0.27
N GLY A 18 25.55 14.39 0.94
CA GLY A 18 25.46 15.21 2.15
C GLY A 18 24.17 16.01 2.33
N VAL A 19 23.23 15.93 1.38
CA VAL A 19 21.92 16.59 1.46
C VAL A 19 20.87 15.57 1.88
N THR A 20 19.97 15.94 2.80
CA THR A 20 18.83 15.10 3.19
C THR A 20 17.98 14.78 1.97
N PHE A 21 17.78 13.49 1.73
CA PHE A 21 16.91 12.99 0.67
C PHE A 21 15.54 12.69 1.28
N ASP A 22 14.51 13.36 0.78
CA ASP A 22 13.13 13.01 1.09
C ASP A 22 12.69 11.93 0.11
N TYR A 23 12.19 10.81 0.64
CA TYR A 23 11.91 9.64 -0.15
C TYR A 23 10.64 8.94 0.30
N LEU A 24 10.06 8.24 -0.66
CA LEU A 24 8.94 7.35 -0.49
C LEU A 24 9.38 5.96 -0.93
N LEU A 25 9.06 4.95 -0.12
CA LEU A 25 9.31 3.57 -0.49
C LEU A 25 8.02 2.94 -1.00
N TYR A 26 8.08 2.30 -2.16
CA TYR A 26 7.13 1.25 -2.50
C TYR A 26 7.61 -0.04 -1.87
N HIS A 27 6.74 -0.74 -1.13
CA HIS A 27 7.05 -2.04 -0.53
C HIS A 27 6.04 -3.07 -0.98
N PHE A 28 6.53 -4.21 -1.48
CA PHE A 28 5.75 -5.39 -1.81
C PHE A 28 6.24 -6.57 -0.98
N ARG A 29 5.31 -7.39 -0.48
CA ARG A 29 5.64 -8.62 0.23
C ARG A 29 4.65 -9.75 -0.02
N LEU A 30 5.14 -10.98 0.09
CA LEU A 30 4.29 -12.17 0.15
C LEU A 30 3.99 -12.52 1.61
N ALA A 31 2.71 -12.75 1.91
CA ALA A 31 2.26 -12.97 3.28
C ALA A 31 2.88 -14.19 4.00
N TYR A 32 3.37 -15.19 3.26
CA TYR A 32 3.73 -16.51 3.81
C TYR A 32 5.14 -17.02 3.44
N SER A 33 5.95 -16.28 2.69
CA SER A 33 7.25 -16.76 2.21
C SER A 33 8.45 -15.92 2.66
N GLY A 34 8.23 -14.79 3.33
CA GLY A 34 9.29 -13.86 3.70
C GLY A 34 9.90 -13.11 2.52
N PHE A 35 9.43 -13.34 1.28
CA PHE A 35 9.84 -12.55 0.13
C PHE A 35 9.31 -11.13 0.26
N GLU A 36 10.21 -10.16 0.12
CA GLU A 36 9.91 -8.74 0.11
C GLU A 36 10.73 -8.05 -0.98
N HIS A 37 10.15 -7.02 -1.57
CA HIS A 37 10.76 -6.14 -2.54
C HIS A 37 10.45 -4.70 -2.13
N ALA A 38 11.45 -3.83 -2.14
CA ALA A 38 11.26 -2.42 -1.86
C ALA A 38 12.08 -1.57 -2.84
N GLU A 39 11.50 -0.48 -3.30
CA GLU A 39 12.18 0.49 -4.17
C GLU A 39 11.81 1.92 -3.81
N ILE A 40 12.68 2.85 -4.19
CA ILE A 40 12.47 4.28 -4.00
C ILE A 40 11.54 4.77 -5.12
N VAL A 41 10.55 5.57 -4.73
CA VAL A 41 9.62 6.24 -5.64
C VAL A 41 9.95 7.71 -5.67
N GLU A 42 10.28 8.20 -6.86
CA GLU A 42 10.45 9.63 -7.13
C GLU A 42 9.11 10.24 -7.56
N GLY A 43 8.72 11.36 -6.96
CA GLY A 43 7.46 12.05 -7.31
C GLY A 43 6.23 11.63 -6.50
N GLY A 44 6.39 10.79 -5.48
CA GLY A 44 5.36 10.48 -4.49
C GLY A 44 4.36 9.40 -4.90
N GLU A 45 3.31 9.24 -4.08
CA GLU A 45 2.30 8.21 -4.30
C GLU A 45 1.53 8.48 -5.58
N SER A 46 1.59 7.56 -6.55
CA SER A 46 0.93 7.68 -7.84
C SER A 46 0.59 6.30 -8.41
N PHE A 47 -0.34 6.26 -9.37
CA PHE A 47 -0.66 5.01 -10.07
C PHE A 47 0.55 4.47 -10.84
N SER A 48 1.34 5.35 -11.47
CA SER A 48 2.58 4.96 -12.15
C SER A 48 3.58 4.32 -11.19
N ALA A 49 3.77 4.88 -10.00
CA ALA A 49 4.65 4.31 -8.98
C ALA A 49 4.17 2.94 -8.49
N LEU A 50 2.86 2.78 -8.30
CA LEU A 50 2.27 1.49 -7.95
C LEU A 50 2.51 0.46 -9.05
N THR A 51 2.29 0.83 -10.31
CA THR A 51 2.43 -0.09 -11.44
C THR A 51 3.88 -0.50 -11.66
N SER A 52 4.82 0.43 -11.58
CA SER A 52 6.24 0.15 -11.76
C SER A 52 6.76 -0.73 -10.64
N GLY A 53 6.44 -0.38 -9.39
CA GLY A 53 6.87 -1.13 -8.22
C GLY A 53 6.29 -2.53 -8.18
N LEU A 54 5.01 -2.68 -8.49
CA LEU A 54 4.38 -4.00 -8.55
C LEU A 54 5.03 -4.85 -9.65
N GLN A 55 5.19 -4.31 -10.86
CA GLN A 55 5.84 -5.03 -11.95
C GLN A 55 7.25 -5.48 -11.58
N ASN A 56 8.08 -4.58 -11.04
CA ASN A 56 9.46 -4.88 -10.64
C ASN A 56 9.50 -5.95 -9.54
N ALA A 57 8.57 -5.89 -8.59
CA ALA A 57 8.44 -6.90 -7.54
C ALA A 57 8.05 -8.27 -8.09
N LEU A 58 7.07 -8.34 -8.99
CA LEU A 58 6.63 -9.59 -9.61
C LEU A 58 7.71 -10.20 -10.49
N TRP A 59 8.46 -9.37 -11.22
CA TRP A 59 9.60 -9.82 -12.02
C TRP A 59 10.73 -10.35 -11.14
N SER A 60 11.03 -9.65 -10.04
CA SER A 60 12.03 -10.10 -9.05
C SER A 60 11.61 -11.41 -8.37
N LEU A 61 10.31 -11.58 -8.11
CA LEU A 61 9.73 -12.81 -7.58
C LEU A 61 9.77 -13.97 -8.59
N GLY A 62 9.81 -13.66 -9.89
CA GLY A 62 9.72 -14.65 -10.98
C GLY A 62 8.29 -15.19 -11.19
N GLY A 63 7.26 -14.47 -10.73
CA GLY A 63 5.87 -14.91 -10.85
C GLY A 63 4.88 -13.98 -10.15
N ALA A 64 3.59 -14.27 -10.31
CA ALA A 64 2.50 -13.48 -9.73
C ALA A 64 1.74 -14.27 -8.64
N PRO A 65 1.44 -13.65 -7.47
CA PRO A 65 0.54 -14.27 -6.49
C PRO A 65 -0.89 -14.33 -7.03
N ARG A 66 -1.71 -15.26 -6.50
CA ARG A 66 -3.13 -15.35 -6.90
C ARG A 66 -3.96 -14.11 -6.57
N ASP A 67 -3.60 -13.41 -5.51
CA ASP A 67 -4.32 -12.27 -4.99
C ASP A 67 -3.32 -11.17 -4.66
N HIS A 68 -3.66 -9.94 -5.01
CA HIS A 68 -2.89 -8.75 -4.69
C HIS A 68 -3.77 -7.74 -3.93
N ARG A 69 -3.24 -7.18 -2.85
CA ARG A 69 -3.92 -6.16 -2.06
C ARG A 69 -3.01 -4.98 -1.78
N THR A 70 -3.56 -3.79 -1.95
CA THR A 70 -2.95 -2.53 -1.57
C THR A 70 -3.97 -1.60 -0.91
N ASP A 71 -3.53 -0.86 0.10
CA ASP A 71 -4.26 0.22 0.78
C ASP A 71 -3.85 1.62 0.29
N SER A 72 -2.69 1.71 -0.37
CA SER A 72 -2.15 2.93 -0.98
C SER A 72 -3.09 3.63 -1.96
N LEU A 73 -3.94 2.90 -2.68
CA LEU A 73 -4.95 3.51 -3.56
C LEU A 73 -5.90 4.43 -2.78
N SER A 74 -6.23 4.08 -1.54
CA SER A 74 -7.10 4.93 -0.73
C SER A 74 -6.36 6.13 -0.10
N ALA A 75 -5.04 6.02 0.10
CA ALA A 75 -4.22 7.07 0.69
C ALA A 75 -3.80 8.13 -0.35
N ALA A 76 -3.26 7.67 -1.48
CA ALA A 76 -2.80 8.50 -2.60
C ALA A 76 -3.92 9.38 -3.20
N PHE A 77 -5.18 8.95 -3.08
CA PHE A 77 -6.31 9.54 -3.80
C PHE A 77 -7.34 10.23 -2.90
N ARG A 78 -7.07 10.42 -1.60
CA ARG A 78 -7.99 11.09 -0.65
C ARG A 78 -8.40 12.51 -1.03
N ASN A 79 -7.71 13.14 -1.99
CA ASN A 79 -7.98 14.49 -2.47
C ASN A 79 -8.56 14.55 -3.90
N LEU A 80 -8.93 13.42 -4.50
CA LEU A 80 -9.46 13.35 -5.87
C LEU A 80 -11.00 13.26 -5.90
N ASN A 81 -11.61 13.75 -6.97
CA ASN A 81 -13.06 13.63 -7.20
C ASN A 81 -13.46 12.15 -7.42
N ALA A 82 -14.75 11.84 -7.28
CA ALA A 82 -15.26 10.47 -7.35
C ALA A 82 -14.95 9.77 -8.69
N ASP A 83 -15.04 10.50 -9.80
CA ASP A 83 -14.77 9.95 -11.15
C ASP A 83 -13.30 9.53 -11.32
N THR A 84 -12.37 10.33 -10.81
CA THR A 84 -10.94 9.99 -10.86
C THR A 84 -10.62 8.81 -9.95
N ALA A 85 -11.28 8.69 -8.80
CA ALA A 85 -11.12 7.53 -7.93
C ALA A 85 -11.64 6.24 -8.59
N GLN A 86 -12.71 6.32 -9.39
CA GLN A 86 -13.24 5.18 -10.12
C GLN A 86 -12.31 4.79 -11.30
N ASP A 87 -11.86 5.73 -12.12
CA ASP A 87 -10.91 5.45 -13.21
C ASP A 87 -9.63 4.76 -12.69
N MET A 88 -9.11 5.19 -11.54
CA MET A 88 -7.95 4.53 -10.92
C MET A 88 -8.27 3.14 -10.36
N THR A 89 -9.52 2.91 -9.93
CA THR A 89 -9.99 1.58 -9.55
C THR A 89 -9.93 0.63 -10.73
N ASP A 90 -10.50 1.05 -11.84
CA ASP A 90 -10.61 0.24 -13.04
C ASP A 90 -9.21 -0.08 -13.60
N ARG A 91 -8.29 0.90 -13.57
CA ARG A 91 -6.89 0.70 -13.96
C ARG A 91 -6.15 -0.28 -13.05
N TYR A 92 -6.37 -0.22 -11.74
CA TYR A 92 -5.76 -1.17 -10.80
C TYR A 92 -6.30 -2.59 -10.98
N GLU A 93 -7.60 -2.73 -11.20
CA GLU A 93 -8.22 -4.02 -11.49
C GLU A 93 -7.70 -4.60 -12.81
N ALA A 94 -7.56 -3.77 -13.84
CA ALA A 94 -6.95 -4.15 -15.11
C ALA A 94 -5.49 -4.58 -14.96
N LEU A 95 -4.70 -3.87 -14.15
CA LEU A 95 -3.32 -4.25 -13.82
C LEU A 95 -3.26 -5.62 -13.14
N CYS A 96 -4.13 -5.87 -12.15
CA CYS A 96 -4.18 -7.17 -11.49
C CYS A 96 -4.57 -8.27 -12.47
N ALA A 97 -5.59 -8.04 -13.30
CA ALA A 97 -6.03 -8.97 -14.32
C ALA A 97 -4.94 -9.29 -15.34
N HIS A 98 -4.13 -8.29 -15.73
CA HIS A 98 -3.00 -8.46 -16.65
C HIS A 98 -1.99 -9.50 -16.13
N TYR A 99 -1.71 -9.52 -14.83
CA TYR A 99 -0.84 -10.51 -14.19
C TYR A 99 -1.58 -11.77 -13.71
N GLY A 100 -2.87 -11.94 -14.04
CA GLY A 100 -3.67 -13.07 -13.58
C GLY A 100 -3.98 -13.06 -12.07
N MET A 101 -3.87 -11.90 -11.44
CA MET A 101 -4.13 -11.71 -10.01
C MET A 101 -5.55 -11.23 -9.76
N LYS A 102 -6.10 -11.60 -8.61
CA LYS A 102 -7.34 -11.00 -8.09
C LYS A 102 -7.01 -9.76 -7.28
N ALA A 103 -7.56 -8.63 -7.71
CA ALA A 103 -7.50 -7.39 -6.96
C ALA A 103 -8.33 -7.51 -5.66
N SER A 104 -7.74 -7.13 -4.54
CA SER A 104 -8.45 -6.92 -3.28
C SER A 104 -8.08 -5.58 -2.68
N ARG A 105 -9.05 -4.90 -2.09
CA ARG A 105 -8.82 -3.67 -1.32
C ARG A 105 -8.95 -3.97 0.14
N ASN A 106 -8.16 -3.26 0.94
CA ASN A 106 -8.51 -3.12 2.35
C ASN A 106 -9.77 -2.25 2.42
N ASN A 107 -10.96 -2.86 2.49
CA ASN A 107 -12.09 -2.14 3.05
C ASN A 107 -11.63 -1.75 4.46
N ARG A 108 -11.58 -0.45 4.79
CA ARG A 108 -11.37 -0.02 6.18
C ARG A 108 -12.47 -0.71 6.97
N ALA A 109 -12.16 -1.86 7.57
CA ALA A 109 -12.99 -2.44 8.59
C ALA A 109 -13.10 -1.31 9.60
N ALA A 110 -14.33 -0.83 9.81
CA ALA A 110 -14.64 0.05 10.92
C ALA A 110 -13.91 -0.54 12.13
N SER A 111 -12.90 0.17 12.64
CA SER A 111 -12.36 -0.14 13.95
C SER A 111 -13.57 -0.21 14.86
N PRO A 112 -13.86 -1.34 15.55
CA PRO A 112 -14.85 -1.30 16.59
C PRO A 112 -14.25 -0.35 17.62
N THR A 113 -14.74 0.89 17.64
CA THR A 113 -14.48 1.82 18.72
C THR A 113 -14.71 1.04 20.00
N ARG A 114 -13.63 0.78 20.74
CA ARG A 114 -13.69 0.10 22.02
C ARG A 114 -14.38 1.05 22.98
N THR A 115 -15.72 1.04 22.99
CA THR A 115 -16.52 1.76 23.96
C THR A 115 -16.06 1.28 25.34
N ALA A 116 -15.62 2.24 26.15
CA ALA A 116 -15.01 2.00 27.44
C ALA A 116 -15.91 1.11 28.31
N ARG A 117 -15.30 0.13 28.99
CA ARG A 117 -15.93 -0.59 30.09
C ARG A 117 -16.39 0.43 31.14
N SER A 118 -17.69 0.38 31.45
CA SER A 118 -18.28 0.93 32.67
C SER A 118 -17.41 0.57 33.87
N LYS A 119 -16.99 1.57 34.65
CA LYS A 119 -16.54 1.36 36.02
C LYS A 119 -17.80 1.30 36.88
N ASP A 120 -18.12 0.12 37.40
CA ASP A 120 -19.06 0.03 38.52
C ASP A 120 -18.43 0.72 39.74
N PRO A 121 -19.11 1.65 40.42
CA PRO A 121 -18.63 2.15 41.70
C PRO A 121 -18.89 1.09 42.78
N MET A 122 -17.82 0.69 43.48
CA MET A 122 -17.93 0.01 44.78
C MET A 122 -18.77 0.87 45.72
N ALA A 123 -19.91 0.33 46.17
CA ALA A 123 -20.51 0.75 47.42
C ALA A 123 -19.78 0.05 48.58
N ILE A 124 -19.56 0.82 49.63
CA ILE A 124 -18.89 0.47 50.89
C ILE A 124 -19.77 -0.50 51.70
#